data_AF-A0A7C7Q1L1-F1
#
_entry.id   AF-A0A7C7Q1L1-F1
#
_cell.length_a   1.000
_cell.length_b   1.000
_cell.length_c   1.000
_cell.angle_alpha   90.00
_cell.angle_beta   90.00
_cell.angle_gamma   90.00
#
_symmetry.space_group_name_H-M   'P 1'
#
loop_
_entity.id
_entity.type
_entity.pdbx_description
1 polymer ?
#
loop_
_entity_poly.entity_id
_entity_poly.type
_entity_poly.pdbx_seq_one_letter_code
_entity_poly.pdbx_strand_id
1 'polypeptide(L)'
;DAWDPARLNSHDQGPFDTLPAGSFPAGASPYGLLDAAGQVFEWTASPQGQGRFLVKGGSWDDSGCGVCRPAAQHSRPRALKHILIGFRLIVD
;
A
#
# COMPACT_ATOMS: atom_id res chain seq x y z
N ASP A 1 -6.50 7.04 17.99
CA ASP A 1 -5.38 7.14 17.03
C ASP A 1 -4.28 6.14 17.33
N ALA A 2 -4.62 4.84 17.29
CA ALA A 2 -3.66 3.77 17.53
C ALA A 2 -3.56 2.89 16.28
N TRP A 3 -2.36 2.38 16.02
CA TRP A 3 -2.12 1.37 15.00
C TRP A 3 -2.92 0.10 15.33
N ASP A 4 -3.59 -0.47 14.34
CA ASP A 4 -4.31 -1.74 14.46
C ASP A 4 -3.93 -2.66 13.27
N PRO A 5 -3.05 -3.66 13.49
CA PRO A 5 -2.58 -4.53 12.43
C PRO A 5 -3.66 -5.50 11.92
N ALA A 6 -4.83 -5.62 12.57
CA ALA A 6 -5.92 -6.48 12.10
C ALA A 6 -6.75 -5.85 10.96
N ARG A 7 -6.49 -4.58 10.62
CA ARG A 7 -7.26 -3.81 9.63
C ARG A 7 -6.64 -3.78 8.24
N LEU A 8 -5.54 -4.49 8.02
CA LEU A 8 -4.81 -4.52 6.76
C LEU A 8 -3.95 -5.77 6.64
N ASN A 9 -3.47 -6.07 5.44
CA ASN A 9 -2.40 -7.04 5.25
C ASN A 9 -1.03 -6.35 5.37
N SER A 10 -0.29 -6.64 6.44
CA SER A 10 1.07 -6.17 6.68
C SER A 10 1.93 -7.32 7.21
N HIS A 11 3.24 -7.10 7.35
CA HIS A 11 4.13 -8.10 7.94
C HIS A 11 3.74 -8.43 9.39
N ASP A 12 2.99 -7.55 10.08
CA ASP A 12 2.67 -7.72 11.50
C ASP A 12 1.82 -8.97 11.80
N GLN A 13 1.01 -9.45 10.85
CA GLN A 13 0.16 -10.64 11.01
C GLN A 13 0.39 -11.72 9.94
N GLY A 14 1.30 -11.49 8.98
CA GLY A 14 1.42 -12.33 7.80
C GLY A 14 0.18 -12.21 6.88
N PRO A 15 0.02 -13.09 5.89
CA PRO A 15 0.70 -14.39 5.71
C PRO A 15 2.06 -14.31 5.00
N PHE A 16 2.66 -13.12 4.87
CA PHE A 16 3.87 -12.88 4.07
C PHE A 16 3.64 -13.16 2.57
N ASP A 17 2.42 -12.93 2.13
CA ASP A 17 1.99 -12.94 0.74
C ASP A 17 0.75 -12.05 0.62
N THR A 18 0.36 -11.77 -0.62
CA THR A 18 -0.91 -11.13 -0.95
C THR A 18 -2.10 -12.00 -0.54
N LEU A 19 -3.17 -11.34 -0.11
CA LEU A 19 -4.50 -11.94 0.07
C LEU A 19 -5.43 -11.43 -1.04
N PRO A 20 -6.60 -12.07 -1.26
CA PRO A 20 -7.61 -11.52 -2.16
C PRO A 20 -7.94 -10.06 -1.81
N ALA A 21 -8.06 -9.20 -2.82
CA ALA A 21 -8.42 -7.80 -2.60
C ALA A 21 -9.74 -7.69 -1.83
N GLY A 22 -9.80 -6.77 -0.87
CA GLY A 22 -10.95 -6.56 0.01
C GLY A 22 -11.06 -7.53 1.18
N SER A 23 -10.03 -8.32 1.48
CA SER A 23 -10.02 -9.24 2.64
C SER A 23 -10.11 -8.52 4.00
N PHE A 24 -9.91 -7.20 4.04
CA PHE A 24 -9.91 -6.40 5.25
C PHE A 24 -11.02 -5.31 5.20
N PRO A 25 -12.31 -5.67 5.27
CA PRO A 25 -13.40 -4.69 5.18
C PRO A 25 -13.39 -3.67 6.32
N ALA A 26 -12.93 -4.07 7.51
CA ALA A 26 -12.74 -3.15 8.63
C ALA A 26 -11.63 -2.11 8.38
N GLY A 27 -10.76 -2.34 7.38
CA GLY A 27 -9.72 -1.42 6.94
C GLY A 27 -10.19 -0.29 6.02
N ALA A 28 -11.48 -0.24 5.68
CA ALA A 28 -12.03 0.77 4.79
C ALA A 28 -11.73 2.20 5.29
N SER A 29 -11.35 3.06 4.35
CA SER A 29 -11.24 4.51 4.60
C SER A 29 -12.62 5.14 4.85
N PRO A 30 -12.70 6.40 5.29
CA PRO A 30 -13.97 7.13 5.39
C PRO A 30 -14.78 7.22 4.08
N TYR A 31 -14.14 6.94 2.94
CA TYR A 31 -14.75 6.92 1.61
C TYR A 31 -15.05 5.49 1.10
N GLY A 32 -14.89 4.46 1.94
CA GLY A 32 -15.09 3.06 1.57
C GLY A 32 -13.91 2.42 0.81
N LEU A 33 -12.77 3.11 0.70
CA LEU A 33 -11.61 2.58 -0.03
C LEU A 33 -10.94 1.45 0.77
N LEU A 34 -10.81 0.28 0.15
CA LEU A 34 -10.11 -0.87 0.70
C LEU A 34 -8.65 -0.93 0.22
N ASP A 35 -7.82 -1.62 1.01
CA ASP A 35 -6.42 -1.95 0.71
C ASP A 35 -5.57 -0.72 0.36
N ALA A 36 -5.88 0.44 0.94
CA ALA A 36 -5.10 1.67 0.75
C ALA A 36 -3.85 1.74 1.66
N ALA A 37 -3.81 0.88 2.69
CA ALA A 37 -2.65 0.65 3.54
C ALA A 37 -2.39 -0.87 3.58
N GLY A 38 -1.15 -1.30 3.36
CA GLY A 38 -0.79 -2.72 3.27
C GLY A 38 -1.13 -3.35 1.90
N GLN A 39 -1.21 -4.68 1.85
CA GLN A 39 -1.32 -5.51 0.65
C GLN A 39 -0.11 -5.33 -0.28
N VAL A 40 -0.11 -4.28 -1.10
CA VAL A 40 0.99 -3.94 -2.01
C VAL A 40 1.13 -2.43 -2.08
N PHE A 41 2.35 -1.98 -2.31
CA PHE A 41 2.56 -0.61 -2.73
C PHE A 41 1.83 -0.37 -4.05
N GLU A 42 1.27 0.82 -4.23
CA GLU A 42 0.59 1.19 -5.47
C GLU A 42 1.32 2.32 -6.17
N TRP A 43 1.61 2.13 -7.45
CA TRP A 43 2.13 3.18 -8.32
C TRP A 43 1.17 4.38 -8.39
N THR A 44 1.74 5.59 -8.36
CA THR A 44 1.02 6.81 -8.71
C THR A 44 1.67 7.50 -9.92
N ALA A 45 0.93 8.41 -10.55
CA ALA A 45 1.46 9.25 -11.63
C ALA A 45 2.38 10.38 -11.12
N SER A 46 2.57 10.52 -9.81
CA SER A 46 3.35 11.61 -9.21
C SER A 46 4.86 11.34 -9.32
N PRO A 47 5.64 12.18 -10.02
CA PRO A 47 7.09 12.02 -10.11
C PRO A 47 7.80 12.37 -8.79
N GLN A 48 8.93 11.71 -8.51
CA GLN A 48 9.83 12.05 -7.40
C GLN A 48 11.30 12.00 -7.85
N GLY A 49 11.75 13.07 -8.51
CA GLY A 49 13.08 13.14 -9.11
C GLY A 49 13.17 12.42 -10.47
N GLN A 50 14.38 12.37 -11.02
CA GLN A 50 14.59 11.89 -12.38
C GLN A 50 14.33 10.38 -12.49
N GLY A 51 13.39 9.99 -13.36
CA GLY A 51 13.10 8.58 -13.68
C GLY A 51 12.42 7.79 -12.56
N ARG A 52 11.82 8.45 -11.57
CA ARG A 52 11.19 7.81 -10.41
C ARG A 52 9.79 8.36 -10.17
N PHE A 53 8.92 7.49 -9.66
CA PHE A 53 7.53 7.82 -9.33
C PHE A 53 7.24 7.40 -7.90
N LEU A 54 6.30 8.10 -7.27
CA LEU A 54 5.82 7.74 -5.95
C LEU A 54 5.08 6.40 -5.99
N VAL A 55 5.28 5.64 -4.93
CA VAL A 55 4.46 4.50 -4.55
C VAL A 55 3.92 4.71 -3.14
N LYS A 56 2.69 4.26 -2.90
CA LYS A 56 1.91 4.53 -1.67
C LYS A 56 1.37 3.23 -1.08
N GLY A 57 0.96 3.26 0.18
CA GLY A 57 0.22 2.16 0.83
C GLY A 57 1.05 1.26 1.74
N GLY A 58 2.27 0.88 1.34
CA GLY A 58 3.00 -0.19 2.01
C GLY A 58 2.60 -1.57 1.47
N SER A 59 3.21 -2.64 1.94
CA SER A 59 2.97 -3.99 1.44
C SER A 59 2.84 -5.02 2.57
N TRP A 60 2.51 -6.26 2.20
CA TRP A 60 2.50 -7.40 3.11
C TRP A 60 3.85 -7.69 3.78
N ASP A 61 4.95 -7.09 3.31
CA ASP A 61 6.31 -7.24 3.87
C ASP A 61 6.75 -6.03 4.73
N ASP A 62 5.89 -5.02 4.91
CA ASP A 62 6.17 -3.86 5.74
C ASP A 62 5.51 -3.97 7.13
N SER A 63 6.22 -3.63 8.20
CA SER A 63 5.71 -3.68 9.58
C SER A 63 5.30 -2.31 10.11
N GLY A 64 4.23 -2.29 10.93
CA GLY A 64 3.82 -1.15 11.74
C GLY A 64 3.34 0.09 10.97
N CYS A 65 3.07 1.15 11.72
CA CYS A 65 2.49 2.38 11.19
C CYS A 65 3.47 3.30 10.43
N GLY A 66 4.77 2.95 10.40
CA GLY A 66 5.78 3.80 9.74
C GLY A 66 5.58 3.89 8.23
N VAL A 67 5.36 2.74 7.60
CA VAL A 67 5.22 2.58 6.14
C VAL A 67 3.76 2.46 5.72
N CYS A 68 2.97 1.63 6.40
CA CYS A 68 1.58 1.36 6.07
C CYS A 68 0.62 2.46 6.59
N ARG A 69 0.89 3.72 6.22
CA ARG A 69 0.07 4.88 6.59
C ARG A 69 -0.15 5.83 5.40
N PRO A 70 -1.25 6.59 5.35
CA PRO A 70 -1.58 7.45 4.21
C PRO A 70 -0.49 8.47 3.84
N ALA A 71 0.21 9.02 4.84
CA ALA A 71 1.23 10.04 4.63
C ALA A 71 2.62 9.49 4.28
N ALA A 72 2.86 8.17 4.33
CA ALA A 72 4.15 7.60 3.95
C ALA A 72 4.39 7.76 2.44
N GLN A 73 5.60 8.15 2.06
CA GLN A 73 5.98 8.34 0.66
C GLN A 73 7.25 7.54 0.37
N HIS A 74 7.18 6.69 -0.64
CA HIS A 74 8.31 6.00 -1.21
C HIS A 74 8.37 6.31 -2.70
N SER A 75 9.55 6.25 -3.30
CA SER A 75 9.66 6.20 -4.76
C SER A 75 10.38 4.97 -5.22
N ARG A 76 10.14 4.63 -6.49
CA ARG A 76 10.80 3.56 -7.19
C ARG A 76 11.12 4.00 -8.63
N PRO A 77 12.18 3.45 -9.26
CA PRO A 77 12.47 3.70 -10.67
C PRO A 77 11.29 3.28 -11.55
N ARG A 78 10.96 4.08 -12.57
CA ARG A 78 9.81 3.86 -13.47
C ARG A 78 9.73 2.45 -14.06
N ALA A 79 10.88 1.83 -14.34
CA ALA A 79 10.95 0.51 -14.97
C ALA A 79 10.89 -0.66 -13.98
N LEU A 80 10.87 -0.41 -12.67
CA LEU A 80 10.87 -1.47 -11.66
C LEU A 80 9.59 -2.29 -11.72
N LYS A 81 9.73 -3.62 -11.67
CA LYS A 81 8.66 -4.58 -11.43
C LYS A 81 9.02 -5.38 -10.20
N HIS A 82 8.13 -5.43 -9.22
CA HIS A 82 8.39 -6.08 -7.93
C HIS A 82 7.10 -6.66 -7.37
N ILE A 83 7.19 -7.81 -6.70
CA ILE A 83 6.03 -8.53 -6.13
C ILE A 83 5.25 -7.72 -5.09
N LEU A 84 5.92 -6.76 -4.46
CA LEU A 84 5.34 -5.86 -3.46
C LEU A 84 4.66 -4.62 -4.07
N ILE A 85 4.63 -4.48 -5.39
CA ILE A 85 4.13 -3.27 -6.06
C ILE A 85 3.08 -3.62 -7.10
N GLY A 86 1.84 -3.20 -6.85
CA GLY A 86 0.72 -3.22 -7.77
C GLY A 86 0.30 -1.82 -8.23
N PHE A 87 -0.98 -1.69 -8.57
CA PHE A 87 -1.57 -0.43 -9.00
C PHE A 87 -3.08 -0.43 -8.75
N ARG A 88 -3.64 0.78 -8.75
CA ARG A 88 -5.07 1.04 -8.73
C ARG A 88 -5.41 1.97 -9.89
N LEU A 89 -6.54 1.71 -10.54
CA LEU A 89 -7.06 2.59 -11.58
C LEU A 89 -7.91 3.70 -10.95
N ILE A 90 -7.86 4.88 -11.57
CA ILE A 90 -8.73 6.01 -11.26
C ILE A 90 -9.41 6.39 -12.57
N VAL A 91 -10.69 6.73 -12.49
CA VAL A 91 -11.50 7.19 -13.62
C VAL A 91 -12.11 8.54 -13.24
N ASP A 92 -12.19 9.45 -14.23
CA ASP A 92 -12.85 10.75 -14.10
C ASP A 92 -14.38 10.62 -14.25
#